data_AF-A0A7J8ZBS4-F1
#
_entry.id   AF-A0A7J8ZBS4-F1
#
_cell.length_a   1.000
_cell.length_b   1.000
_cell.length_c   1.000
_cell.angle_alpha   90.00
_cell.angle_beta   90.00
_cell.angle_gamma   90.00
#
_symmetry.space_group_name_H-M   'P 1'
#
loop_
_entity.id
_entity.type
_entity.pdbx_description
1 polymer ?
#
loop_
_entity_poly.entity_id
_entity_poly.type
_entity_poly.pdbx_seq_one_letter_code
_entity_poly.pdbx_strand_id
1 'polypeptide(L)' 'EGIGVIGGEEAINWGLSGSILQASGIKWDLRKVNHYECYDEFDWEIQ' A
#
# COMPACT_ATOMS: atom_id res chain seq x y z
N GLU A 1 -12.80 -13.40 -12.86
CA GLU A 1 -12.68 -12.00 -12.39
C GLU A 1 -13.73 -11.75 -11.31
N GLY A 2 -13.47 -10.85 -10.35
CA GLY A 2 -14.45 -10.48 -9.30
C GLY A 2 -14.43 -11.31 -8.01
N ILE A 3 -13.38 -12.07 -7.73
CA ILE A 3 -13.19 -12.81 -6.47
C ILE A 3 -12.11 -12.11 -5.63
N GLY A 4 -12.33 -11.98 -4.33
CA GLY A 4 -11.34 -11.39 -3.41
C GLY A 4 -11.26 -9.85 -3.47
N VAL A 5 -12.36 -9.19 -3.86
CA VAL A 5 -12.45 -7.73 -3.82
C VAL A 5 -12.57 -7.31 -2.36
N ILE A 6 -11.64 -6.47 -1.90
CA ILE A 6 -11.61 -5.90 -0.56
C ILE A 6 -11.57 -4.39 -0.71
N GLY A 7 -12.45 -3.67 0.00
CA GLY A 7 -12.44 -2.21 0.00
C GLY A 7 -11.29 -1.65 0.85
N GLY A 8 -10.88 -0.40 0.58
CA GLY A 8 -9.81 0.25 1.35
C GLY A 8 -10.09 0.34 2.85
N GLU A 9 -11.29 0.72 3.26
CA GLU A 9 -11.66 0.79 4.68
C GLU A 9 -11.62 -0.59 5.36
N GLU A 10 -12.09 -1.64 4.68
CA GLU A 10 -12.02 -3.02 5.19
C GLU A 10 -10.57 -3.48 5.33
N ALA A 11 -9.72 -3.16 4.34
CA ALA A 11 -8.30 -3.49 4.39
C ALA A 11 -7.59 -2.82 5.58
N ILE A 12 -7.92 -1.56 5.89
CA ILE A 12 -7.40 -0.87 7.08
C ILE A 12 -7.92 -1.53 8.36
N ASN A 13 -9.23 -1.76 8.45
CA ASN A 13 -9.87 -2.30 9.65
C ASN A 13 -9.38 -3.71 9.98
N TRP A 14 -9.05 -4.51 8.96
CA TRP A 14 -8.49 -5.85 9.12
C TRP A 14 -6.96 -5.87 9.29
N GLY A 15 -6.30 -4.70 9.24
CA GLY A 15 -4.86 -4.60 9.39
C GLY A 15 -4.08 -5.22 8.23
N LEU A 16 -4.66 -5.23 7.02
CA LEU A 16 -3.97 -5.71 5.82
C LEU A 16 -2.82 -4.77 5.47
N SER A 17 -1.74 -5.33 4.94
CA SER A 17 -0.50 -4.58 4.66
C SER A 17 0.11 -4.96 3.31
N GLY A 18 1.06 -4.12 2.87
CA GLY A 18 1.77 -4.32 1.61
C GLY A 18 0.84 -4.28 0.41
N SER A 19 1.03 -5.24 -0.51
CA SER A 19 0.35 -5.28 -1.80
C SER A 19 -1.17 -5.44 -1.70
N ILE A 20 -1.68 -6.06 -0.63
CA ILE A 20 -3.14 -6.22 -0.43
C ILE A 20 -3.79 -4.87 -0.12
N LEU A 21 -3.13 -4.06 0.73
CA LEU A 21 -3.58 -2.70 1.04
C LEU A 21 -3.51 -1.80 -0.21
N GLN A 22 -2.44 -1.93 -1.00
CA GLN A 22 -2.29 -1.20 -2.26
C GLN A 22 -3.35 -1.59 -3.28
N ALA A 23 -3.61 -2.89 -3.45
CA ALA A 23 -4.65 -3.41 -4.33
C ALA A 23 -6.07 -2.97 -3.92
N SER A 24 -6.29 -2.67 -2.63
CA SER A 24 -7.56 -2.11 -2.13
C SER A 24 -7.75 -0.61 -2.46
N GLY A 25 -6.79 0.00 -3.18
CA GLY A 25 -6.83 1.40 -3.63
C GLY A 25 -6.16 2.39 -2.68
N ILE A 26 -5.45 1.91 -1.66
CA ILE A 26 -4.77 2.76 -0.68
C ILE A 26 -3.30 2.91 -1.07
N LYS A 27 -2.91 4.13 -1.46
CA LYS A 27 -1.52 4.48 -1.77
C LYS A 27 -0.67 4.63 -0.50
N TRP A 28 -0.35 3.50 0.12
CA TRP A 28 0.43 3.45 1.36
C TRP A 28 1.65 2.53 1.20
N ASP A 29 2.82 3.06 1.56
CA ASP A 29 4.07 2.32 1.58
C ASP A 29 5.04 2.92 2.61
N LEU A 30 5.59 2.07 3.48
CA LEU A 30 6.51 2.50 4.53
C LEU A 30 7.81 3.10 3.99
N ARG A 31 8.23 2.74 2.78
CA ARG A 31 9.44 3.29 2.13
C ARG A 31 9.32 4.77 1.79
N LYS A 32 8.10 5.22 1.48
CA LYS A 32 7.82 6.65 1.24
C LYS A 32 7.49 7.39 2.53
N VAL A 33 6.83 6.73 3.48
CA VAL A 33 6.37 7.41 4.72
C VAL A 33 7.47 7.54 5.77
N ASN A 34 8.25 6.48 6.00
CA ASN A 34 9.25 6.44 7.06
C ASN A 34 10.69 6.60 6.53
N HIS A 35 10.83 7.19 5.33
CA HIS A 35 12.10 7.57 4.67
C HIS A 35 13.31 6.77 5.18
N TYR A 36 13.35 5.48 4.87
CA TYR A 36 14.41 4.60 5.36
C TYR A 36 15.39 4.25 4.23
N GLU A 37 16.64 4.01 4.62
CA GLU A 37 17.75 3.76 3.69
C GLU A 37 17.90 4.90 2.66
N CYS A 38 17.92 4.57 1.37
CA CYS A 38 18.04 5.52 0.26
C CYS A 38 16.78 5.53 -0.63
N TYR A 39 15.63 5.07 -0.13
CA TYR A 39 14.39 4.99 -0.93
C TYR A 39 13.82 6.36 -1.34
N ASP A 40 14.25 7.42 -0.67
CA ASP A 40 13.97 8.83 -0.97
C ASP A 40 14.85 9.41 -2.09
N GLU A 41 15.99 8.78 -2.39
CA GLU A 41 16.89 9.20 -3.48
C GLU A 41 16.38 8.73 -4.87
N PHE A 42 15.37 7.87 -4.91
CA PHE A 42 14.81 7.34 -6.16
C PHE A 42 13.44 7.93 -6.49
N ASP A 43 13.22 8.24 -7.77
CA ASP A 43 11.89 8.57 -8.30
C ASP A 43 11.12 7.29 -8.60
N TRP A 44 10.12 7.01 -7.77
CA TRP A 44 9.20 5.89 -7.91
C TRP A 44 7.84 6.20 -7.28
N GLU A 45 6.81 5.51 -7.76
CA GLU A 45 5.41 5.69 -7.35
C GLU A 45 4.88 4.41 -6.70
N ILE A 46 3.98 4.58 -5.73
CA ILE A 46 3.24 3.46 -5.12
C ILE A 46 2.19 2.99 -6.14
N GLN A 47 2.19 1.68 -6.41
CA GLN A 47 1.30 1.05 -7.40
C GLN A 47 -0.16 1.00 -6.95
#